data_AF-A0A975TKX7-F1
#
_entry.id   AF-A0A975TKX7-F1
#
_cell.length_a   1.000
_cell.length_b   1.000
_cell.length_c   1.000
_cell.angle_alpha   90.00
_cell.angle_beta   90.00
_cell.angle_gamma   90.00
#
_symmetry.space_group_name_H-M   'P 1'
#
loop_
_entity.id
_entity.type
_entity.pdbx_description
1 polymer ?
#
loop_
_entity_poly.entity_id
_entity_poly.type
_entity_poly.pdbx_seq_one_letter_code
_entity_poly.pdbx_strand_id
1 'polypeptide(L)'
;MNDTPTPAPTTPGGEAREILLDIAARLASIRPTHAFTDGRRMAMILTAVTNRRGYMTDAADELEAEVLQYAPPVDRAITRGEYALILRRSAGGDDE
;
A
#
# COMPACT_ATOMS: atom_id res chain seq x y z
N MET A 1 -5.17 -12.55 34.08
CA MET A 1 -4.94 -11.39 33.20
C MET A 1 -5.32 -11.85 31.81
N ASN A 2 -6.50 -11.44 31.32
CA ASN A 2 -6.91 -11.74 29.96
C ASN A 2 -6.44 -10.58 29.10
N ASP A 3 -5.32 -10.77 28.40
CA ASP A 3 -4.90 -9.89 27.32
C ASP A 3 -5.93 -10.01 26.21
N THR A 4 -6.86 -9.06 26.18
CA THR A 4 -7.79 -8.92 25.06
C THR A 4 -6.95 -8.38 23.90
N PRO A 5 -6.86 -9.06 22.76
CA PRO A 5 -6.06 -8.54 21.64
C PRO A 5 -6.68 -7.21 21.23
N THR A 6 -5.91 -6.14 21.37
CA THR A 6 -6.26 -4.82 20.84
C THR A 6 -6.65 -5.00 19.37
N PRO A 7 -7.84 -4.58 18.93
CA PRO A 7 -8.19 -4.67 17.52
C PRO A 7 -7.10 -3.91 16.74
N ALA A 8 -6.56 -4.56 15.71
CA ALA A 8 -5.63 -3.90 14.79
C ALA A 8 -6.27 -2.58 14.34
N PRO A 9 -5.49 -1.49 14.19
CA PRO A 9 -6.03 -0.25 13.69
C PRO A 9 -6.76 -0.52 12.38
N THR A 10 -7.97 0.03 12.24
CA THR A 10 -8.79 -0.15 11.04
C THR A 10 -8.28 0.70 9.87
N THR A 11 -7.27 1.54 10.13
CA THR A 11 -6.69 2.48 9.17
C THR A 11 -5.16 2.47 9.29
N PRO A 12 -4.43 2.65 8.18
CA PRO A 12 -2.98 2.76 8.21
C PRO A 12 -2.53 4.02 8.94
N GLY A 13 -1.36 3.96 9.57
CA GLY A 13 -0.64 5.13 10.09
C GLY A 13 -0.36 6.15 8.99
N GLY A 14 -0.06 7.40 9.39
CA GLY A 14 0.03 8.53 8.46
C GLY A 14 0.98 8.30 7.28
N GLU A 15 2.18 7.79 7.52
CA GLU A 15 3.15 7.53 6.45
C GLU A 15 2.76 6.37 5.54
N ALA A 16 2.26 5.27 6.10
CA ALA A 16 1.76 4.15 5.31
C ALA A 16 0.58 4.60 4.43
N ARG A 17 -0.33 5.38 4.98
CA ARG A 17 -1.45 6.00 4.26
C ARG A 17 -0.97 6.85 3.08
N GLU A 18 0.00 7.72 3.30
CA GLU A 18 0.56 8.56 2.24
C GLU A 18 1.21 7.73 1.14
N ILE A 19 1.98 6.68 1.48
CA ILE A 19 2.58 5.77 0.49
C ILE A 19 1.50 5.09 -0.36
N LEU A 20 0.43 4.59 0.25
CA LEU A 20 -0.68 3.96 -0.47
C LEU A 20 -1.32 4.94 -1.48
N LEU A 21 -1.55 6.18 -1.05
CA LEU A 21 -2.15 7.23 -1.87
C LEU A 21 -1.23 7.68 -3.02
N ASP A 22 0.08 7.81 -2.77
CA ASP A 22 1.06 8.17 -3.80
C ASP A 22 1.17 7.09 -4.87
N ILE A 23 1.23 5.82 -4.46
CA ILE A 23 1.21 4.68 -5.38
C ILE A 23 -0.10 4.70 -6.18
N ALA A 24 -1.26 4.87 -5.53
CA ALA A 24 -2.54 4.94 -6.19
C ALA A 24 -2.62 6.08 -7.23
N ALA A 25 -2.16 7.28 -6.88
CA ALA A 25 -2.12 8.42 -7.79
C ALA A 25 -1.26 8.15 -9.03
N ARG A 26 -0.11 7.50 -8.84
CA ARG A 26 0.79 7.09 -9.94
C ARG A 26 0.19 6.01 -10.84
N LEU A 27 -0.51 5.04 -10.26
CA LEU A 27 -1.17 3.96 -10.99
C LEU A 27 -2.34 4.49 -11.83
N ALA A 28 -3.13 5.41 -11.28
CA ALA A 28 -4.27 6.03 -11.97
C ALA A 28 -3.83 6.97 -13.12
N SER A 29 -2.70 7.66 -12.98
CA SER A 29 -2.22 8.63 -13.98
C SER A 29 -1.46 7.98 -15.14
N ILE A 30 -0.66 6.95 -14.89
CA ILE A 30 0.23 6.37 -15.90
C ILE A 30 -0.30 5.02 -16.37
N ARG A 31 -0.84 4.99 -17.59
CA ARG A 31 -1.32 3.78 -18.27
C ARG A 31 -2.31 2.98 -17.42
N PRO A 32 -3.42 3.57 -16.97
CA PRO A 32 -4.32 2.94 -16.00
C PRO A 32 -4.91 1.61 -16.49
N THR A 33 -5.06 1.42 -17.80
CA THR A 33 -5.60 0.19 -18.40
C THR A 33 -4.59 -0.95 -18.56
N HIS A 34 -3.29 -0.71 -18.31
CA HIS A 34 -2.29 -1.76 -18.42
C HIS A 34 -2.39 -2.76 -17.26
N ALA A 35 -2.07 -4.03 -17.56
CA ALA A 35 -1.99 -5.08 -16.56
C ALA A 35 -1.03 -4.71 -15.41
N PHE A 36 -1.48 -4.99 -14.19
CA PHE A 36 -0.71 -4.86 -12.96
C PHE A 36 -0.42 -6.23 -12.37
N THR A 37 0.72 -6.35 -11.68
CA THR A 37 1.21 -7.64 -11.18
C THR A 37 1.71 -7.48 -9.76
N ASP A 38 1.76 -8.61 -9.05
CA ASP A 38 2.24 -8.68 -7.68
C ASP A 38 3.68 -8.15 -7.54
N GLY A 39 4.57 -8.57 -8.45
CA GLY A 39 5.96 -8.09 -8.47
C GLY A 39 6.07 -6.57 -8.68
N ARG A 40 5.15 -5.94 -9.43
CA ARG A 40 5.10 -4.48 -9.55
C ARG A 40 4.59 -3.81 -8.29
N ARG A 41 3.62 -4.42 -7.57
CA ARG A 41 3.21 -3.95 -6.24
C ARG A 41 4.43 -3.91 -5.32
N MET A 42 5.14 -5.03 -5.19
CA MET A 42 6.31 -5.14 -4.31
C MET A 42 7.39 -4.13 -4.66
N ALA A 43 7.76 -4.02 -5.93
CA ALA A 43 8.77 -3.05 -6.35
C ALA A 43 8.38 -1.60 -6.05
N MET A 44 7.10 -1.23 -6.24
CA MET A 44 6.62 0.12 -5.95
C MET A 44 6.59 0.43 -4.46
N ILE A 45 6.16 -0.52 -3.62
CA ILE A 45 6.16 -0.37 -2.15
C ILE A 45 7.59 -0.22 -1.64
N LEU A 46 8.48 -1.14 -2.00
CA LEU A 46 9.88 -1.10 -1.59
C LEU A 46 10.55 0.22 -1.99
N THR A 47 10.30 0.70 -3.21
CA THR A 47 10.84 1.99 -3.68
C THR A 47 10.30 3.15 -2.85
N ALA A 48 8.99 3.18 -2.57
CA ALA A 48 8.37 4.27 -1.80
C ALA A 48 8.87 4.31 -0.36
N VAL A 49 8.97 3.15 0.30
CA VAL A 49 9.49 3.01 1.66
C VAL A 49 10.96 3.40 1.72
N THR A 50 11.78 2.88 0.80
CA THR A 50 13.22 3.18 0.74
C THR A 50 13.47 4.68 0.54
N ASN A 51 12.70 5.33 -0.34
CA ASN A 51 12.82 6.77 -0.55
C ASN A 51 12.47 7.59 0.69
N ARG A 52 11.65 7.05 1.59
CA ARG A 52 11.13 7.75 2.77
C ARG A 52 11.98 7.54 4.02
N ARG A 53 12.44 6.31 4.25
CA ARG A 53 13.16 5.91 5.48
C ARG A 53 14.62 5.53 5.24
N GLY A 54 15.06 5.44 3.99
CA GLY A 54 16.38 4.91 3.63
C GLY A 54 16.35 3.40 3.39
N TYR A 55 17.49 2.85 3.00
CA TYR A 55 17.65 1.44 2.66
C TYR A 55 18.22 0.65 3.85
N MET A 56 17.68 -0.55 4.12
CA MET A 56 18.11 -1.46 5.19
C MET A 56 18.12 -0.81 6.59
N THR A 57 16.99 -0.20 6.95
CA THR A 57 16.79 0.35 8.30
C THR A 57 15.58 -0.31 8.93
N ASP A 58 15.60 -0.56 10.24
CA ASP A 58 14.46 -1.15 10.97
C ASP A 58 13.15 -0.36 10.73
N ALA A 59 13.24 0.98 10.69
CA ALA A 59 12.09 1.84 10.40
C ALA A 59 11.52 1.68 8.98
N ALA A 60 12.35 1.25 8.02
CA ALA A 60 11.90 0.93 6.67
C ALA A 60 11.19 -0.43 6.67
N ASP A 61 11.71 -1.43 7.37
CA ASP A 61 11.12 -2.76 7.45
C ASP A 61 9.74 -2.71 8.17
N GLU A 62 9.64 -1.93 9.25
CA GLU A 62 8.37 -1.69 9.96
C GLU A 62 7.35 -1.00 9.05
N LEU A 63 7.76 0.05 8.34
CA LEU A 63 6.89 0.78 7.42
C LEU A 63 6.48 -0.07 6.21
N GLU A 64 7.39 -0.89 5.67
CA GLU A 64 7.06 -1.85 4.62
C GLU A 64 6.02 -2.86 5.08
N ALA A 65 6.22 -3.47 6.26
CA ALA A 65 5.27 -4.42 6.83
C ALA A 65 3.88 -3.80 7.00
N GLU A 66 3.81 -2.56 7.49
CA GLU A 66 2.56 -1.82 7.61
C GLU A 66 1.92 -1.56 6.24
N VAL A 67 2.66 -1.04 5.26
CA VAL A 67 2.11 -0.79 3.91
C VAL A 67 1.61 -2.09 3.27
N LEU A 68 2.34 -3.20 3.43
CA LEU A 68 1.96 -4.52 2.92
C LEU A 68 0.66 -5.04 3.54
N GLN A 69 0.41 -4.78 4.83
CA GLN A 69 -0.84 -5.14 5.49
C GLN A 69 -2.06 -4.51 4.81
N TYR A 70 -1.92 -3.30 4.28
CA TYR A 70 -3.01 -2.56 3.63
C TYR A 70 -2.98 -2.60 2.09
N ALA A 71 -1.89 -3.06 1.49
CA ALA A 71 -1.74 -3.22 0.03
C ALA A 71 -1.93 -4.69 -0.38
N PRO A 72 -3.16 -5.14 -0.65
CA PRO A 72 -3.46 -6.56 -0.84
C PRO A 72 -2.69 -7.18 -2.03
N PRO A 73 -2.42 -8.50 -1.98
CA PRO A 73 -1.78 -9.21 -3.07
C PRO A 73 -2.54 -9.08 -4.40
N VAL A 74 -1.81 -9.22 -5.52
CA VAL A 74 -2.40 -9.20 -6.87
C VAL A 74 -2.43 -10.64 -7.36
N ASP A 75 -3.51 -11.34 -7.02
CA ASP A 75 -3.72 -12.77 -7.28
C ASP A 75 -4.59 -13.06 -8.53
N ARG A 76 -5.14 -12.01 -9.14
CA ARG A 76 -5.99 -12.06 -10.33
C ARG A 76 -5.57 -11.05 -11.38
N ALA A 77 -6.05 -11.24 -12.60
CA ALA A 77 -5.91 -10.25 -13.67
C ALA A 77 -6.60 -8.95 -13.23
N ILE A 78 -5.81 -7.88 -13.15
CA ILE A 78 -6.25 -6.54 -12.76
C ILE A 78 -5.40 -5.49 -13.49
N THR A 79 -5.98 -4.34 -13.74
CA THR A 79 -5.31 -3.18 -14.30
C THR A 79 -4.71 -2.29 -13.22
N ARG A 80 -3.82 -1.38 -13.62
CA ARG A 80 -3.23 -0.38 -12.72
C ARG A 80 -4.29 0.53 -12.10
N GLY A 81 -5.28 0.97 -12.88
CA GLY A 81 -6.35 1.83 -12.42
C GLY A 81 -7.25 1.14 -11.40
N GLU A 82 -7.62 -0.11 -11.63
CA GLU A 82 -8.39 -0.90 -10.67
C GLU A 82 -7.62 -1.12 -9.36
N TYR A 83 -6.32 -1.42 -9.44
CA TYR A 83 -5.50 -1.55 -8.24
C TYR A 83 -5.33 -0.21 -7.49
N ALA A 84 -5.31 0.93 -8.20
CA ALA A 84 -5.30 2.25 -7.57
C ALA A 84 -6.55 2.51 -6.71
N LEU A 85 -7.73 2.08 -7.17
CA LEU A 85 -8.96 2.19 -6.39
C LEU A 85 -8.89 1.36 -5.10
N ILE A 86 -8.35 0.14 -5.19
CA ILE A 86 -8.14 -0.72 -4.01
C ILE A 86 -7.25 -0.02 -2.98
N LEU A 87 -6.11 0.54 -3.41
CA LEU A 87 -5.20 1.24 -2.50
C LEU A 87 -5.82 2.48 -1.85
N ARG A 88 -6.64 3.25 -2.57
CA ARG A 88 -7.36 4.40 -2.01
C ARG A 88 -8.33 3.99 -0.92
N ARG A 89 -9.08 2.90 -1.16
CA ARG A 89 -9.99 2.35 -0.16
C ARG A 89 -9.25 1.85 1.07
N SER A 90 -8.15 1.11 0.89
CA SER A 90 -7.29 0.66 1.99
C SER A 90 -6.66 1.80 2.79
N ALA A 91 -6.44 2.97 2.15
CA ALA A 91 -5.94 4.18 2.81
C ALA A 91 -7.02 4.92 3.64
N GLY A 92 -8.23 4.36 3.76
CA GLY A 92 -9.36 4.97 4.44
C GLY A 92 -10.05 6.07 3.62
N GLY A 93 -9.93 6.03 2.29
CA GLY A 93 -10.75 6.85 1.40
C GLY A 93 -12.10 6.17 1.15
N ASP A 94 -13.19 6.84 1.53
CA ASP A 94 -14.54 6.43 1.14
C ASP A 94 -14.72 6.68 -0.36
N ASP A 95 -15.35 5.73 -1.06
CA ASP A 95 -15.76 5.92 -2.46
C ASP A 95 -16.86 7.02 -2.49
N GLU A 96 -16.49 8.25 -2.83
CA GLU A 96 -17.43 9.33 -3.18
C GLU A 96 -17.34 9.66 -4.67
#